data_AF-A0A3C1RAH2-F1
#
_entry.id   AF-A0A3C1RAH2-F1
#
_cell.length_a   1.000
_cell.length_b   1.000
_cell.length_c   1.000
_cell.angle_alpha   90.00
_cell.angle_beta   90.00
_cell.angle_gamma   90.00
#
_symmetry.space_group_name_H-M   'P 1'
#
loop_
_entity.id
_entity.type
_entity.pdbx_description
1 polymer ?
#
loop_
_entity_poly.entity_id
_entity_poly.type
_entity_poly.pdbx_seq_one_letter_code
_entity_poly.pdbx_strand_id
1 'polypeptide(L)'
;MTTQPEQILEDNLVAQLVELGYSYVAIKDEKDLYANFKSQLEKHNKVTLSDTEFSLVLNHLNKGNVFDRAKILRDKLPLVRADKSGLVSTVYIEFIQQEHWCQNQYQVTRQITLDGTYKNRFDVTILVNGLPLVQIELKRRGLELKEAFNQINRYQRHSFWASNGLFQYIQIFVISNG
;
A
#
# COMPACT_ATOMS: atom_id res chain seq x y z
N MET A 1 -14.28 -29.39 17.07
CA MET A 1 -13.40 -28.73 16.10
C MET A 1 -12.84 -27.48 16.75
N THR A 2 -11.55 -27.49 17.10
CA THR A 2 -10.85 -26.32 17.64
C THR A 2 -10.77 -25.28 16.52
N THR A 3 -11.50 -24.17 16.67
CA THR A 3 -11.47 -23.06 15.73
C THR A 3 -10.05 -22.52 15.65
N GLN A 4 -9.42 -22.57 14.47
CA GLN A 4 -8.13 -21.93 14.24
C GLN A 4 -8.34 -20.41 14.40
N PRO A 5 -7.63 -19.75 15.34
CA PRO A 5 -7.69 -18.31 15.45
C PRO A 5 -7.24 -17.65 14.14
N GLU A 6 -7.91 -16.55 13.77
CA GLU A 6 -7.58 -15.70 12.61
C GLU A 6 -6.10 -15.34 12.58
N GLN A 7 -5.52 -15.11 13.77
CA GLN A 7 -4.11 -14.83 13.95
C GLN A 7 -3.19 -15.92 13.39
N ILE A 8 -3.56 -17.19 13.51
CA ILE A 8 -2.74 -18.29 12.98
C ILE A 8 -2.82 -18.31 11.45
N LEU A 9 -3.98 -17.97 10.86
CA LEU A 9 -4.12 -17.86 9.41
C LEU A 9 -3.25 -16.71 8.87
N GLU A 10 -3.25 -15.56 9.56
CA GLU A 10 -2.37 -14.43 9.22
C GLU A 10 -0.90 -14.81 9.31
N ASP A 11 -0.47 -15.43 10.42
CA ASP A 11 0.93 -15.79 10.65
C ASP A 11 1.42 -16.77 9.58
N ASN A 12 0.59 -17.77 9.25
CA ASN A 12 0.90 -18.75 8.19
C ASN A 12 0.97 -18.10 6.81
N LEU A 13 0.04 -17.20 6.47
CA LEU A 13 0.03 -16.50 5.20
C LEU A 13 1.27 -15.62 5.04
N VAL A 14 1.63 -14.86 6.08
CA VAL A 14 2.84 -14.03 6.06
C VAL A 14 4.09 -14.88 5.93
N ALA A 15 4.20 -15.99 6.65
CA ALA A 15 5.33 -16.91 6.53
C ALA A 15 5.47 -17.46 5.09
N GLN A 16 4.36 -17.87 4.47
CA GLN A 16 4.36 -18.35 3.08
C GLN A 16 4.76 -17.25 2.09
N LEU A 17 4.25 -16.03 2.25
CA LEU A 17 4.65 -14.90 1.39
C LEU A 17 6.14 -14.60 1.53
N VAL A 18 6.71 -14.68 2.73
CA VAL A 18 8.14 -14.50 2.95
C VAL A 18 8.96 -15.59 2.25
N GLU A 19 8.52 -16.86 2.32
CA GLU A 19 9.14 -17.97 1.58
C GLU A 19 9.11 -17.75 0.06
N LEU A 20 8.05 -17.13 -0.46
CA LEU A 20 7.90 -16.74 -1.86
C LEU A 20 8.70 -15.49 -2.25
N GLY A 21 9.45 -14.89 -1.33
CA GLY A 21 10.36 -13.77 -1.60
C GLY A 21 9.83 -12.38 -1.25
N TYR A 22 8.66 -12.27 -0.60
CA TYR A 22 8.17 -10.99 -0.10
C TYR A 22 8.96 -10.60 1.16
N SER A 23 9.35 -9.32 1.24
CA SER A 23 10.00 -8.81 2.45
C SER A 23 8.96 -8.45 3.51
N TYR A 24 9.01 -9.05 4.70
CA TYR A 24 8.17 -8.61 5.80
C TYR A 24 8.61 -7.22 6.31
N VAL A 25 7.66 -6.31 6.48
CA VAL A 25 7.89 -4.98 7.07
C VAL A 25 6.85 -4.71 8.15
N ALA A 26 7.29 -4.25 9.31
CA ALA A 26 6.42 -3.86 10.39
C ALA A 26 6.00 -2.40 10.21
N ILE A 27 4.74 -2.17 9.86
CA ILE A 27 4.13 -0.84 9.71
C ILE A 27 3.01 -0.75 10.73
N LYS A 28 3.11 0.18 11.69
CA LYS A 28 2.11 0.29 12.76
C LYS A 28 1.00 1.27 12.38
N ASP A 29 1.38 2.37 11.75
CA ASP A 29 0.53 3.51 11.48
C ASP A 29 0.80 4.11 10.10
N GLU A 30 0.09 5.20 9.80
CA GLU A 30 0.21 5.90 8.52
C GLU A 30 1.60 6.54 8.32
N LYS A 31 2.24 6.99 9.41
CA LYS A 31 3.57 7.62 9.35
C LYS A 31 4.63 6.60 8.95
N ASP A 32 4.58 5.40 9.53
CA ASP A 32 5.43 4.28 9.15
C ASP A 32 5.20 3.90 7.68
N LEU A 33 3.94 3.94 7.21
CA LEU A 33 3.62 3.65 5.81
C LEU A 33 4.24 4.67 4.86
N TYR A 34 4.15 5.97 5.15
CA TYR A 34 4.79 7.00 4.34
C TYR A 34 6.31 6.90 4.34
N ALA A 35 6.92 6.59 5.49
CA ALA A 35 8.36 6.39 5.59
C ALA A 35 8.83 5.19 4.76
N ASN A 36 8.12 4.07 4.85
CA ASN A 36 8.39 2.90 4.02
C ASN A 36 8.19 3.21 2.52
N PHE A 37 7.09 3.90 2.18
CA PHE A 37 6.81 4.29 0.79
C PHE A 37 7.92 5.17 0.21
N LYS A 38 8.38 6.20 0.95
CA LYS A 38 9.51 7.04 0.51
C LYS A 38 10.74 6.20 0.19
N SER A 39 11.14 5.33 1.13
CA SER A 39 12.32 4.48 0.99
C SER A 39 12.25 3.52 -0.20
N GLN A 40 11.09 2.86 -0.41
CA GLN A 40 10.92 1.96 -1.55
C GLN A 40 10.83 2.72 -2.87
N LEU A 41 10.18 3.89 -2.91
CA LEU A 41 10.08 4.69 -4.12
C LEU A 41 11.44 5.22 -4.57
N GLU A 42 12.26 5.68 -3.62
CA GLU A 42 13.65 6.09 -3.83
C GLU A 42 14.48 4.93 -4.38
N LYS A 43 14.33 3.74 -3.79
CA LYS A 43 15.02 2.52 -4.24
C LYS A 43 14.62 2.11 -5.65
N HIS A 44 13.31 2.07 -5.95
CA HIS A 44 12.77 1.70 -7.26
C HIS A 44 13.31 2.63 -8.36
N ASN A 45 13.23 3.94 -8.11
CA ASN A 45 13.59 4.97 -9.09
C ASN A 45 15.08 5.32 -9.08
N LYS A 46 15.87 4.80 -8.13
CA LYS A 46 17.29 5.13 -7.93
C LYS A 46 17.52 6.64 -7.74
N VAL A 47 16.68 7.25 -6.92
CA VAL A 47 16.71 8.69 -6.61
C VAL A 47 16.69 8.89 -5.10
N THR A 48 17.14 10.05 -4.65
CA THR A 48 16.84 10.55 -3.30
C THR A 48 15.86 11.70 -3.42
N LEU A 49 14.84 11.72 -2.57
CA LEU A 49 13.80 12.74 -2.52
C LEU A 49 13.99 13.57 -1.25
N SER A 50 14.15 14.88 -1.43
CA SER A 50 13.94 15.83 -0.33
C SER A 50 12.50 15.75 0.20
N ASP A 51 12.27 16.25 1.41
CA ASP A 51 10.92 16.21 2.00
C ASP A 51 9.92 17.06 1.20
N THR A 52 10.39 18.15 0.57
CA THR A 52 9.57 18.96 -0.33
C THR A 52 9.19 18.18 -1.59
N GLU A 53 10.14 17.50 -2.22
CA GLU A 53 9.87 16.66 -3.39
C GLU A 53 8.92 15.51 -3.06
N PHE A 54 9.15 14.84 -1.94
CA PHE A 54 8.27 13.76 -1.48
C PHE A 54 6.86 14.28 -1.17
N SER A 55 6.73 15.48 -0.61
CA SER A 55 5.41 16.11 -0.42
C SER A 55 4.70 16.37 -1.76
N LEU A 56 5.42 16.73 -2.82
CA LEU A 56 4.85 16.86 -4.17
C LEU A 56 4.36 15.51 -4.71
N VAL A 57 5.12 14.43 -4.47
CA VAL A 57 4.70 13.06 -4.80
C VAL A 57 3.39 12.71 -4.09
N LEU A 58 3.31 12.92 -2.78
CA LEU A 58 2.09 12.64 -2.00
C LEU A 58 0.90 13.48 -2.49
N ASN A 59 1.13 14.76 -2.77
CA ASN A 59 0.10 15.65 -3.32
C ASN A 59 -0.39 15.19 -4.69
N HIS A 60 0.49 14.63 -5.52
CA HIS A 60 0.11 14.04 -6.80
C HIS A 60 -0.73 12.78 -6.59
N LEU A 61 -0.30 11.87 -5.72
CA LEU A 61 -1.00 10.62 -5.43
C LEU A 61 -2.38 10.81 -4.80
N ASN A 62 -2.59 11.92 -4.08
CA ASN A 62 -3.87 12.25 -3.44
C ASN A 62 -4.92 12.86 -4.39
N LYS A 63 -4.62 13.03 -5.67
CA LYS A 63 -5.56 13.60 -6.65
C LYS A 63 -6.57 12.57 -7.15
N GLY A 64 -7.79 13.06 -7.38
CA GLY A 64 -8.83 12.35 -8.12
C GLY A 64 -9.49 11.21 -7.34
N ASN A 65 -10.37 10.50 -8.04
CA ASN A 65 -11.09 9.35 -7.51
C ASN A 65 -10.31 8.04 -7.74
N VAL A 66 -10.92 6.90 -7.42
CA VAL A 66 -10.31 5.57 -7.60
C VAL A 66 -9.81 5.31 -9.03
N PHE A 67 -10.58 5.74 -10.04
CA PHE A 67 -10.19 5.56 -11.44
C PHE A 67 -8.99 6.41 -11.80
N ASP A 68 -8.94 7.65 -11.29
CA ASP A 68 -7.79 8.54 -11.49
C ASP A 68 -6.54 7.98 -10.82
N ARG A 69 -6.67 7.47 -9.59
CA ARG A 69 -5.58 6.81 -8.84
C ARG A 69 -5.07 5.57 -9.56
N ALA A 70 -5.95 4.75 -10.14
CA ALA A 70 -5.53 3.61 -10.96
C ALA A 70 -4.74 4.06 -12.21
N LYS A 71 -5.07 5.21 -12.81
CA LYS A 71 -4.29 5.79 -13.91
C LYS A 71 -2.95 6.34 -13.42
N ILE A 72 -2.95 7.12 -12.32
CA ILE A 72 -1.74 7.67 -11.70
C ILE A 72 -0.75 6.57 -11.36
N LEU A 73 -1.22 5.45 -10.80
CA LEU A 73 -0.39 4.29 -10.46
C LEU A 73 0.41 3.79 -11.67
N ARG A 74 -0.19 3.80 -12.87
CA ARG A 74 0.41 3.30 -14.11
C ARG A 74 1.18 4.35 -14.90
N ASP A 75 1.14 5.61 -14.47
CA ASP A 75 1.79 6.74 -15.13
C ASP A 75 3.09 7.13 -14.40
N LYS A 76 3.83 8.08 -14.97
CA LYS A 76 5.04 8.65 -14.39
C LYS A 76 4.82 10.10 -13.98
N LEU A 77 5.30 10.46 -12.80
CA LEU A 77 5.29 11.83 -12.32
C LEU A 77 6.57 12.56 -12.78
N PRO A 78 6.47 13.60 -13.63
CA PRO A 78 7.62 14.45 -13.94
C PRO A 78 7.93 15.34 -12.74
N LEU A 79 9.16 15.24 -12.25
CA LEU A 79 9.70 16.05 -11.16
C LEU A 79 10.85 16.91 -11.66
N VAL A 80 10.65 18.22 -11.65
CA VAL A 80 11.64 19.19 -12.12
C VAL A 80 12.61 19.53 -11.00
N ARG A 81 13.91 19.42 -11.26
CA ARG A 81 15.01 19.70 -10.34
C ARG A 81 15.91 20.77 -10.92
N ALA A 82 16.42 21.65 -10.07
CA ALA A 82 17.53 22.53 -10.41
C ALA A 82 18.75 22.12 -9.59
N ASP A 83 19.90 21.98 -10.24
CA ASP A 83 21.16 21.76 -9.51
C ASP A 83 21.73 23.06 -8.93
N LYS A 84 22.87 22.98 -8.25
CA LYS A 84 23.54 24.14 -7.63
C LYS A 84 24.03 25.18 -8.65
N SER A 85 24.18 24.79 -9.92
CA SER A 85 24.56 25.69 -11.01
C SER A 85 23.36 26.37 -11.68
N GLY A 86 22.14 25.97 -11.31
CA GLY A 86 20.89 26.44 -11.90
C GLY A 86 20.45 25.63 -13.13
N LEU A 87 21.15 24.54 -13.47
CA LEU A 87 20.74 23.68 -14.58
C LEU A 87 19.48 22.89 -14.19
N VAL A 88 18.44 23.03 -15.01
CA VAL A 88 17.15 22.37 -14.79
C VAL A 88 17.15 21.01 -15.49
N SER A 89 16.74 19.98 -14.75
CA SER A 89 16.55 18.61 -15.26
C SER A 89 15.20 18.07 -14.79
N THR A 90 14.64 17.12 -15.54
CA THR A 90 13.37 16.46 -15.17
C THR A 90 13.64 14.98 -14.92
N VAL A 91 13.22 14.51 -13.76
CA VAL A 91 13.25 13.10 -13.36
C VAL A 91 11.82 12.56 -13.40
N TYR A 92 11.61 11.40 -14.01
CA TYR A 92 10.29 10.77 -14.08
C TYR A 92 10.19 9.70 -12.99
N ILE A 93 9.34 9.95 -12.00
CA ILE A 93 9.08 9.01 -10.91
C ILE A 93 8.03 8.00 -11.37
N GLU A 94 8.41 6.74 -11.41
CA GLU A 94 7.55 5.59 -11.70
C GLU A 94 7.08 4.96 -10.39
N PHE A 95 5.77 4.67 -10.28
CA PHE A 95 5.17 4.06 -9.09
C PHE A 95 5.13 2.54 -9.16
N ILE A 96 4.96 1.99 -10.37
CA ILE A 96 4.98 0.55 -10.62
C ILE A 96 5.60 0.26 -11.99
N GLN A 97 6.49 -0.72 -12.03
CA GLN A 97 7.06 -1.22 -13.27
C GLN A 97 6.17 -2.33 -13.83
N GLN A 98 5.50 -2.03 -14.95
CA GLN A 98 4.49 -2.92 -15.55
C GLN A 98 5.10 -3.93 -16.53
N GLU A 99 6.15 -3.53 -17.25
CA GLU A 99 6.79 -4.38 -18.25
C GLU A 99 7.75 -5.37 -17.58
N HIS A 100 8.62 -4.85 -16.72
CA HIS A 100 9.60 -5.64 -15.97
C HIS A 100 9.14 -5.82 -14.52
N TRP A 101 7.99 -6.48 -14.33
CA TRP A 101 7.33 -6.62 -13.02
C TRP A 101 8.26 -7.08 -11.89
N CYS A 102 9.24 -7.93 -12.21
CA CYS A 102 10.22 -8.44 -11.24
C CYS A 102 11.17 -7.37 -10.66
N GLN A 103 11.21 -6.17 -11.23
CA GLN A 103 12.02 -5.06 -10.72
C GLN A 103 11.34 -4.28 -9.59
N ASN A 104 10.05 -4.52 -9.33
CA ASN A 104 9.37 -3.91 -8.21
C ASN A 104 9.85 -4.52 -6.88
N GLN A 105 9.71 -3.76 -5.79
CA GLN A 105 9.95 -4.24 -4.43
C GLN A 105 8.64 -4.74 -3.84
N TYR A 106 8.61 -6.04 -3.52
CA TYR A 106 7.45 -6.71 -2.95
C TYR A 106 7.61 -6.85 -1.44
N GLN A 107 6.66 -6.31 -0.70
CA GLN A 107 6.63 -6.40 0.76
C GLN A 107 5.30 -6.92 1.25
N VAL A 108 5.31 -7.53 2.43
CA VAL A 108 4.11 -7.92 3.16
C VAL A 108 4.14 -7.24 4.54
N THR A 109 3.00 -6.68 4.92
CA THR A 109 2.77 -6.12 6.25
C THR A 109 1.44 -6.63 6.78
N ARG A 110 1.23 -6.48 8.08
CA ARG A 110 0.02 -6.93 8.74
C ARG A 110 -0.37 -5.97 9.86
N GLN A 111 -1.67 -5.95 10.16
CA GLN A 111 -2.24 -5.28 11.33
C GLN A 111 -1.96 -3.77 11.40
N ILE A 112 -1.93 -3.11 10.24
CA ILE A 112 -1.81 -1.65 10.17
C ILE A 112 -3.05 -1.06 10.82
N THR A 113 -2.84 -0.15 11.77
CA THR A 113 -3.92 0.63 12.38
C THR A 113 -3.93 2.01 11.75
N LEU A 114 -5.04 2.37 11.12
CA LEU A 114 -5.23 3.73 10.63
C LEU A 114 -6.20 4.47 11.54
N ASP A 115 -5.76 5.61 12.04
CA ASP A 115 -6.60 6.52 12.81
C ASP A 115 -7.47 7.33 11.85
N GLY A 116 -8.79 7.17 12.00
CA GLY A 116 -9.85 7.90 11.29
C GLY A 116 -11.10 7.99 12.17
N THR A 117 -12.29 8.20 11.58
CA THR A 117 -13.56 8.17 12.34
C THR A 117 -13.80 6.83 13.06
N TYR A 118 -13.20 5.75 12.54
CA TYR A 118 -13.18 4.43 13.16
C TYR A 118 -11.75 3.86 13.08
N LYS A 119 -11.28 3.22 14.16
CA LYS A 119 -10.02 2.46 14.12
C LYS A 119 -10.20 1.24 13.23
N ASN A 120 -9.56 1.27 12.06
CA ASN A 120 -9.57 0.16 11.13
C ASN A 120 -8.26 -0.62 11.27
N ARG A 121 -8.37 -1.95 11.40
CA ARG A 121 -7.25 -2.88 11.42
C ARG A 121 -7.28 -3.67 10.12
N PHE A 122 -6.22 -3.57 9.34
CA PHE A 122 -6.05 -4.33 8.11
C PHE A 122 -5.27 -5.60 8.42
N ASP A 123 -5.80 -6.78 8.09
CA ASP A 123 -5.18 -8.04 8.49
C ASP A 123 -3.83 -8.24 7.81
N VAL A 124 -3.81 -8.44 6.48
CA VAL A 124 -2.58 -8.60 5.70
C VAL A 124 -2.64 -7.71 4.46
N THR A 125 -1.60 -6.93 4.21
CA THR A 125 -1.50 -6.03 3.07
C THR A 125 -0.21 -6.32 2.30
N ILE A 126 -0.33 -6.45 0.98
CA ILE A 126 0.83 -6.53 0.08
C ILE A 126 1.14 -5.13 -0.41
N LEU A 127 2.41 -4.75 -0.25
CA LEU A 127 2.94 -3.50 -0.76
C LEU A 127 3.81 -3.76 -2.00
N VAL A 128 3.65 -2.93 -3.02
CA VAL A 128 4.52 -2.93 -4.20
C VAL A 128 5.14 -1.54 -4.30
N ASN A 129 6.47 -1.48 -4.25
CA ASN A 129 7.23 -0.23 -4.12
C ASN A 129 6.72 0.64 -2.95
N GLY A 130 6.27 -0.02 -1.87
CA GLY A 130 5.73 0.62 -0.68
C GLY A 130 4.27 1.10 -0.79
N LEU A 131 3.61 0.99 -1.95
CA LEU A 131 2.18 1.28 -2.11
C LEU A 131 1.33 0.07 -1.74
N PRO A 132 0.26 0.23 -0.93
CA PRO A 132 -0.68 -0.86 -0.64
C PRO A 132 -1.56 -1.15 -1.86
N LEU A 133 -1.33 -2.28 -2.52
CA LEU A 133 -2.05 -2.65 -3.74
C LEU A 133 -3.00 -3.83 -3.57
N VAL A 134 -2.72 -4.73 -2.62
CA VAL A 134 -3.60 -5.87 -2.32
C VAL A 134 -3.91 -5.88 -0.84
N GLN A 135 -5.20 -5.91 -0.52
CA GLN A 135 -5.67 -6.10 0.85
C GLN A 135 -6.27 -7.49 0.98
N ILE A 136 -5.80 -8.24 1.96
CA ILE A 136 -6.28 -9.57 2.28
C ILE A 136 -6.98 -9.47 3.64
N GLU A 137 -8.25 -9.84 3.68
CA GLU A 137 -9.06 -9.93 4.89
C GLU A 137 -9.28 -11.41 5.20
N LEU A 138 -8.85 -11.84 6.37
CA LEU A 138 -8.98 -13.21 6.83
C LEU A 138 -10.09 -13.28 7.87
N LYS A 139 -10.90 -14.34 7.82
CA LYS A 139 -11.88 -14.64 8.86
C LYS A 139 -11.63 -16.02 9.43
N ARG A 140 -12.06 -16.22 10.68
CA ARG A 140 -12.02 -17.56 11.27
C ARG A 140 -12.95 -18.49 10.49
N ARG A 141 -12.55 -19.76 10.37
CA ARG A 141 -13.38 -20.80 9.77
C ARG A 141 -14.77 -20.84 10.43
N GLY A 142 -15.81 -20.91 9.60
CA GLY A 142 -17.20 -20.95 10.04
C GLY A 142 -17.90 -19.59 10.17
N LEU A 143 -17.18 -18.47 9.99
CA LEU A 143 -17.81 -17.15 9.78
C LEU A 143 -18.21 -16.99 8.31
N GLU A 144 -19.35 -16.31 8.09
CA GLU A 144 -19.82 -15.98 6.76
C GLU A 144 -18.93 -14.89 6.13
N LEU A 145 -18.45 -15.15 4.90
CA LEU A 145 -17.68 -14.17 4.11
C LEU A 145 -18.47 -12.87 3.85
N LYS A 146 -19.80 -12.90 4.00
CA LYS A 146 -20.67 -11.72 3.91
C LYS A 146 -20.29 -10.64 4.92
N GLU A 147 -19.85 -11.01 6.12
CA GLU A 147 -19.40 -10.05 7.14
C GLU A 147 -18.13 -9.33 6.71
N ALA A 148 -17.15 -10.08 6.18
CA ALA A 148 -15.92 -9.51 5.62
C ALA A 148 -16.18 -8.62 4.40
N PHE A 149 -17.11 -9.02 3.53
CA PHE A 149 -17.51 -8.19 2.39
C PHE A 149 -18.16 -6.86 2.85
N ASN A 150 -19.01 -6.92 3.87
CA ASN A 150 -19.61 -5.72 4.46
C ASN A 150 -18.56 -4.83 5.14
N GLN A 151 -17.53 -5.41 5.73
CA GLN A 151 -16.39 -4.69 6.30
C GLN A 151 -15.60 -3.94 5.20
N ILE A 152 -15.34 -4.58 4.06
CA ILE A 152 -14.71 -3.93 2.90
C ILE A 152 -15.57 -2.81 2.32
N ASN A 153 -16.88 -3.02 2.18
CA ASN A 153 -17.79 -1.96 1.72
C ASN A 153 -17.82 -0.76 2.67
N ARG A 154 -17.68 -1.00 3.99
CA ARG A 154 -17.51 0.06 4.99
C ARG A 154 -16.20 0.80 4.78
N TYR A 155 -15.09 0.09 4.50
CA TYR A 155 -13.81 0.72 4.19
C TYR A 155 -13.91 1.63 2.98
N GLN A 156 -14.55 1.19 1.90
CA GLN A 156 -14.78 2.05 0.74
C GLN A 156 -15.55 3.31 1.17
N ARG A 157 -16.71 3.18 1.82
CA ARG A 157 -17.55 4.34 2.16
C ARG A 157 -16.90 5.33 3.13
N HIS A 158 -16.11 4.87 4.09
CA HIS A 158 -15.57 5.72 5.16
C HIS A 158 -14.10 6.12 4.97
N SER A 159 -13.28 5.33 4.26
CA SER A 159 -11.85 5.63 4.04
C SER A 159 -11.62 6.57 2.86
N PHE A 160 -12.60 6.75 1.95
CA PHE A 160 -12.50 7.78 0.91
C PHE A 160 -12.49 9.21 1.45
N TRP A 161 -12.98 9.43 2.68
CA TRP A 161 -13.19 10.77 3.23
C TRP A 161 -12.27 11.13 4.41
N ALA A 162 -11.60 10.16 5.01
CA ALA A 162 -10.77 10.38 6.20
C ALA A 162 -9.37 9.84 5.99
N SER A 163 -8.38 10.75 5.96
CA SER A 163 -6.92 10.61 6.13
C SER A 163 -6.13 9.53 5.37
N ASN A 164 -6.72 8.49 4.81
CA ASN A 164 -5.99 7.28 4.40
C ASN A 164 -5.51 7.34 2.94
N GLY A 165 -4.61 8.27 2.64
CA GLY A 165 -4.20 8.64 1.28
C GLY A 165 -3.70 7.47 0.42
N LEU A 166 -2.78 6.65 0.94
CA LEU A 166 -2.17 5.56 0.17
C LEU A 166 -3.05 4.32 0.07
N PHE A 167 -3.90 4.01 1.06
CA PHE A 167 -4.79 2.85 1.02
C PHE A 167 -5.86 2.93 -0.07
N GLN A 168 -6.11 4.13 -0.62
CA GLN A 168 -6.96 4.30 -1.80
C GLN A 168 -6.32 3.77 -3.10
N TYR A 169 -5.06 3.27 -3.04
CA TYR A 169 -4.40 2.59 -4.15
C TYR A 169 -4.62 1.06 -4.17
N ILE A 170 -5.37 0.50 -3.22
CA ILE A 170 -5.73 -0.92 -3.26
C ILE A 170 -6.46 -1.22 -4.59
N GLN A 171 -5.90 -2.15 -5.36
CA GLN A 171 -6.47 -2.63 -6.63
C GLN A 171 -7.22 -3.94 -6.45
N ILE A 172 -6.81 -4.77 -5.49
CA ILE A 172 -7.36 -6.11 -5.26
C ILE A 172 -7.72 -6.27 -3.78
N PHE A 173 -8.95 -6.73 -3.53
CA PHE A 173 -9.36 -7.25 -2.23
C PHE A 173 -9.47 -8.77 -2.32
N VAL A 174 -8.85 -9.47 -1.39
CA VAL A 174 -8.97 -10.92 -1.21
C VAL A 174 -9.67 -11.17 0.12
N ILE A 175 -10.69 -12.01 0.11
CA ILE A 175 -11.36 -12.46 1.34
C ILE A 175 -11.22 -13.97 1.42
N SER A 176 -10.78 -14.47 2.57
CA SER A 176 -10.73 -15.91 2.83
C SER A 176 -11.10 -16.23 4.26
N ASN A 177 -11.66 -17.41 4.51
CA ASN A 177 -11.88 -17.95 5.85
C ASN A 177 -11.07 -19.22 6.11
N GLY A 178 -9.97 -19.41 5.37
CA GLY A 178 -8.96 -20.45 5.55
C GLY A 178 -9.04 -21.61 4.57
#